data_AF-A0A832I3C1-F1
#
_entry.id   AF-A0A832I3C1-F1
#
_cell.length_a   1.000
_cell.length_b   1.000
_cell.length_c   1.000
_cell.angle_alpha   90.00
_cell.angle_beta   90.00
_cell.angle_gamma   90.00
#
_symmetry.space_group_name_H-M   'P 1'
#
loop_
_entity.id
_entity.type
_entity.pdbx_description
1 polymer ?
#
loop_
_entity_poly.entity_id
_entity_poly.type
_entity_poly.pdbx_seq_one_letter_code
_entity_poly.pdbx_strand_id
1 'polypeptide(L)'
;MSFLEAWSLPSIEIALLALPALCLAVPLLVPGARVAALAALATAAACAGTPLLDAPAPLRAGWVLLWAAIGVGLWRAPAPRAAPPGRGAGLEAAAIGLAVGGGLFAVLAFAAARQDLPAPLTRRLSLGLMLIGLGLLHLMLRRHVVRASAGFAALAFGVQVMEGAARGVAVPPPAGVGASALLAGALAAGLAFRVGEARRRHAGSAWVSDAHDLHD
;
A
#
# COMPACT_ATOMS: atom_id res chain seq x y z
N MET A 1 -3.07 7.46 27.64
CA MET A 1 -2.48 8.71 27.04
C MET A 1 -3.28 9.10 25.80
N SER A 2 -3.57 10.38 25.52
CA SER A 2 -4.45 10.72 24.38
C SER A 2 -3.73 10.56 23.03
N PHE A 3 -4.48 10.22 21.97
CA PHE A 3 -3.92 10.08 20.60
C PHE A 3 -3.18 11.35 20.15
N LEU A 4 -3.72 12.53 20.49
CA LEU A 4 -3.12 13.82 20.15
C LEU A 4 -1.81 14.07 20.91
N GLU A 5 -1.73 13.67 22.19
CA GLU A 5 -0.48 13.70 22.96
C GLU A 5 0.60 12.79 22.37
N ALA A 6 0.23 11.66 21.76
CA ALA A 6 1.21 10.80 21.11
C ALA A 6 1.89 11.49 19.91
N TRP A 7 1.30 12.54 19.34
CA TRP A 7 1.82 13.29 18.19
C TRP A 7 2.42 14.65 18.56
N SER A 8 2.63 14.95 19.84
CA SER A 8 3.30 16.18 20.28
C SER A 8 4.83 16.13 20.08
N LEU A 9 5.27 15.86 18.85
CA LEU A 9 6.68 15.90 18.43
C LEU A 9 6.99 17.20 17.69
N PRO A 10 8.27 17.60 17.56
CA PRO A 10 8.66 18.67 16.65
C PRO A 10 8.15 18.38 15.22
N SER A 11 7.66 19.40 14.52
CA SER A 11 7.01 19.25 13.21
C SER A 11 7.87 18.51 12.18
N ILE A 12 9.20 18.63 12.27
CA ILE A 12 10.13 17.95 11.37
C ILE A 12 10.17 16.44 11.62
N GLU A 13 10.08 15.99 12.87
CA GLU A 13 10.06 14.57 13.21
C GLU A 13 8.74 13.92 12.77
N ILE A 14 7.63 14.64 12.92
CA ILE A 14 6.32 14.22 12.40
C ILE A 14 6.39 14.06 10.88
N ALA A 15 6.95 15.05 10.18
CA ALA A 15 7.07 15.01 8.72
C ALA A 15 7.96 13.86 8.24
N LEU A 16 9.10 13.64 8.88
CA LEU A 16 10.00 12.53 8.55
C LEU A 16 9.34 11.16 8.81
N LEU A 17 8.62 11.04 9.93
CA LEU A 17 7.92 9.82 10.30
C LEU A 17 6.74 9.53 9.37
N ALA A 18 6.01 10.55 8.93
CA ALA A 18 4.88 10.43 8.01
C ALA A 18 5.30 10.33 6.54
N LEU A 19 6.59 10.53 6.23
CA LEU A 19 7.10 10.64 4.86
C LEU A 19 6.65 9.50 3.92
N PRO A 20 6.71 8.21 4.31
CA PRO A 20 6.23 7.12 3.44
C PRO A 20 4.75 7.26 3.07
N ALA A 21 3.90 7.65 4.03
CA ALA A 21 2.48 7.84 3.78
C ALA A 21 2.20 9.10 2.95
N LEU A 22 2.93 10.18 3.19
CA LEU A 22 2.84 11.40 2.38
C LEU A 22 3.22 11.12 0.92
N CYS A 23 4.29 10.36 0.67
CA CYS A 23 4.68 9.94 -0.67
C CYS A 23 3.54 9.17 -1.37
N LEU A 24 2.88 8.26 -0.65
CA LEU A 24 1.76 7.50 -1.19
C LEU A 24 0.48 8.36 -1.37
N ALA A 25 0.28 9.43 -0.60
CA ALA A 25 -0.88 10.31 -0.78
C ALA A 25 -0.84 11.08 -2.11
N VAL A 26 0.35 11.53 -2.55
CA VAL A 26 0.54 12.32 -3.77
C VAL A 26 -0.11 11.70 -5.03
N PRO A 27 0.11 10.42 -5.39
CA PRO A 27 -0.48 9.80 -6.58
C PRO A 27 -2.00 9.58 -6.50
N LEU A 28 -2.64 9.79 -5.35
CA LEU A 28 -4.10 9.87 -5.24
C LEU A 28 -4.60 11.20 -5.80
N LEU A 29 -3.91 12.30 -5.46
CA LEU A 29 -4.27 13.67 -5.87
C LEU A 29 -3.86 13.96 -7.32
N VAL A 30 -2.67 13.54 -7.71
CA VAL A 30 -2.12 13.82 -9.04
C VAL A 30 -2.09 12.52 -9.86
N PRO A 31 -2.93 12.39 -10.91
CA PRO A 31 -2.91 11.21 -11.75
C PRO A 31 -1.65 11.19 -12.62
N GLY A 32 -0.96 10.04 -12.65
CA GLY A 32 0.16 9.83 -13.56
C GLY A 32 0.99 8.61 -13.20
N ALA A 33 1.44 7.87 -14.23
CA ALA A 33 2.34 6.73 -14.02
C ALA A 33 3.69 7.16 -13.45
N ARG A 34 4.24 8.29 -13.94
CA ARG A 34 5.49 8.87 -13.44
C ARG A 34 5.36 9.38 -11.99
N VAL A 35 4.24 10.01 -11.65
CA VAL A 35 3.96 10.45 -10.27
C VAL A 35 3.91 9.25 -9.33
N ALA A 36 3.22 8.18 -9.72
CA ALA A 36 3.15 6.95 -8.92
C ALA A 36 4.52 6.26 -8.79
N ALA A 37 5.33 6.27 -9.86
CA ALA A 37 6.68 5.75 -9.83
C ALA A 37 7.60 6.55 -8.88
N LEU A 38 7.58 7.89 -8.97
CA LEU A 38 8.34 8.75 -8.05
C LEU A 38 7.87 8.57 -6.61
N ALA A 39 6.57 8.45 -6.37
CA ALA A 39 6.02 8.18 -5.05
C ALA A 39 6.56 6.86 -4.48
N ALA A 40 6.60 5.78 -5.28
CA ALA A 40 7.16 4.50 -4.85
C ALA A 40 8.68 4.58 -4.58
N LEU A 41 9.45 5.27 -5.44
CA LEU A 41 10.88 5.48 -5.23
C LEU A 41 11.18 6.35 -4.00
N ALA A 42 10.39 7.41 -3.79
CA ALA A 42 10.48 8.25 -2.61
C ALA A 42 10.11 7.47 -1.33
N THR A 43 9.13 6.57 -1.41
CA THR A 43 8.80 5.64 -0.33
C THR A 43 9.96 4.69 -0.02
N ALA A 44 10.67 4.19 -1.04
CA ALA A 44 11.88 3.38 -0.86
C ALA A 44 12.98 4.16 -0.12
N ALA A 45 13.24 5.40 -0.54
CA ALA A 45 14.21 6.29 0.12
C ALA A 45 13.80 6.60 1.57
N ALA A 46 12.52 6.87 1.81
CA ALA A 46 11.99 7.08 3.14
C ALA A 46 12.16 5.84 4.03
N CYS A 47 11.92 4.63 3.51
CA CYS A 47 12.14 3.38 4.24
C CYS A 47 13.62 3.14 4.58
N ALA A 48 14.55 3.58 3.71
CA ALA A 48 15.98 3.47 3.97
C ALA A 48 16.43 4.46 5.07
N GLY A 49 15.94 5.70 5.02
CA GLY A 49 16.33 6.79 5.91
C GLY A 49 15.60 6.84 7.26
N THR A 50 14.46 6.18 7.40
CA THR A 50 13.66 6.21 8.65
C THR A 50 13.69 4.86 9.37
N PRO A 51 13.86 4.85 10.71
CA PRO A 51 13.77 3.63 11.51
C PRO A 51 12.31 3.17 11.72
N LEU A 52 11.43 3.38 10.72
CA LEU A 52 9.99 3.20 10.83
C LEU A 52 9.58 1.78 11.26
N LEU A 53 10.32 0.80 10.75
CA LEU A 53 10.04 -0.62 10.92
C LEU A 53 10.55 -1.21 12.23
N ASP A 54 11.48 -0.54 12.92
CA ASP A 54 12.25 -1.11 14.05
C ASP A 54 12.69 -2.56 13.82
N ALA A 55 13.10 -2.80 12.57
CA ALA A 55 13.30 -4.13 12.02
C ALA A 55 14.78 -4.40 11.78
N PRO A 56 15.17 -5.68 11.79
CA PRO A 56 16.49 -6.10 11.34
C PRO A 56 16.81 -5.53 9.96
N ALA A 57 18.08 -5.17 9.74
CA ALA A 57 18.60 -4.65 8.47
C ALA A 57 18.11 -5.43 7.22
N PRO A 58 18.09 -6.79 7.19
CA PRO A 58 17.62 -7.51 6.01
C PRO A 58 16.13 -7.27 5.69
N LEU A 59 15.27 -7.17 6.70
CA LEU A 59 13.84 -6.92 6.50
C LEU A 59 13.62 -5.51 5.94
N ARG A 60 14.37 -4.52 6.44
CA ARG A 60 14.35 -3.16 5.91
C ARG A 60 14.84 -3.11 4.46
N ALA A 61 15.96 -3.78 4.16
CA ALA A 61 16.48 -3.89 2.81
C ALA A 61 15.46 -4.52 1.85
N GLY A 62 14.74 -5.56 2.28
CA GLY A 62 13.67 -6.18 1.51
C GLY A 62 12.56 -5.20 1.14
N TRP A 63 12.10 -4.37 2.08
CA TRP A 63 11.10 -3.33 1.81
C TRP A 63 11.61 -2.24 0.87
N VAL A 64 12.86 -1.78 1.05
CA VAL A 64 13.49 -0.80 0.15
C VAL A 64 13.57 -1.35 -1.27
N LEU A 65 14.01 -2.61 -1.43
CA LEU A 65 14.10 -3.26 -2.73
C LEU A 65 12.73 -3.44 -3.38
N LEU A 66 11.71 -3.85 -2.62
CA LEU A 66 10.35 -4.00 -3.14
C LEU A 66 9.78 -2.68 -3.66
N TRP A 67 9.89 -1.59 -2.88
CA TRP A 67 9.44 -0.27 -3.29
C TRP A 67 10.21 0.26 -4.51
N ALA A 68 11.53 0.04 -4.55
CA ALA A 68 12.35 0.39 -5.70
C ALA A 68 11.92 -0.37 -6.95
N ALA A 69 11.66 -1.68 -6.85
CA ALA A 69 11.21 -2.51 -7.96
C ALA A 69 9.84 -2.05 -8.49
N ILE A 70 8.90 -1.72 -7.60
CA ILE A 70 7.60 -1.15 -7.97
C ILE A 70 7.78 0.18 -8.70
N GLY A 71 8.61 1.08 -8.16
CA GLY A 71 8.89 2.39 -8.77
C GLY A 71 9.48 2.26 -10.17
N VAL A 72 10.50 1.42 -10.36
CA VAL A 72 11.10 1.15 -11.67
C VAL A 72 10.10 0.51 -12.63
N GLY A 73 9.31 -0.46 -12.16
CA GLY A 73 8.26 -1.12 -12.96
C GLY A 73 7.18 -0.15 -13.44
N LEU A 74 6.77 0.79 -12.59
CA LEU A 74 5.83 1.85 -12.94
C LEU A 74 6.44 2.89 -13.87
N TRP A 75 7.73 3.22 -13.72
CA TRP A 75 8.43 4.17 -14.58
C TRP A 75 8.57 3.67 -16.02
N ARG A 76 8.87 2.37 -16.16
CA ARG A 76 9.00 1.70 -17.46
C ARG A 76 7.65 1.33 -18.09
N ALA A 77 6.55 1.42 -17.34
CA ALA A 77 5.24 1.10 -17.87
C ALA A 77 4.85 2.11 -18.97
N PRO A 78 4.51 1.66 -20.19
CA PRO A 78 4.07 2.56 -21.25
C PRO A 78 2.79 3.30 -20.84
N ALA A 79 2.59 4.49 -21.42
CA ALA A 79 1.43 5.32 -21.13
C ALA A 79 0.13 4.52 -21.37
N PRO A 80 -0.88 4.63 -20.49
CA PRO A 80 -2.13 3.93 -20.71
C PRO A 80 -2.77 4.42 -22.01
N ARG A 81 -3.06 3.49 -22.93
CA ARG A 81 -4.00 3.77 -24.03
C ARG A 81 -5.36 4.03 -23.40
N ALA A 82 -6.01 5.12 -23.82
CA ALA A 82 -7.37 5.43 -23.39
C ALA A 82 -8.25 4.24 -23.78
N ALA A 83 -8.76 3.52 -22.78
CA ALA A 83 -9.81 2.54 -23.03
C ALA A 83 -11.06 3.30 -23.47
N PRO A 84 -11.82 2.82 -24.47
CA PRO A 84 -13.11 3.40 -24.79
C PRO A 84 -13.99 3.43 -23.53
N PRO A 85 -14.88 4.42 -23.39
CA PRO A 85 -15.72 4.57 -22.20
C PRO A 85 -16.64 3.35 -22.04
N GLY A 86 -16.19 2.36 -21.27
CA GLY A 86 -17.01 1.23 -20.85
C GLY A 86 -18.03 1.68 -19.80
N ARG A 87 -19.30 1.35 -20.04
CA ARG A 87 -20.45 1.65 -19.17
C ARG A 87 -20.28 1.00 -17.80
N GLY A 88 -20.48 1.78 -16.74
CA GLY A 88 -21.08 1.43 -15.42
C GLY A 88 -20.55 0.27 -14.57
N ALA A 89 -20.17 -0.87 -15.15
CA ALA A 89 -20.01 -2.17 -14.48
C ALA A 89 -18.92 -2.22 -13.39
N GLY A 90 -18.06 -1.19 -13.28
CA GLY A 90 -17.04 -1.08 -12.24
C GLY A 90 -17.41 -0.21 -11.04
N LEU A 91 -18.49 0.57 -11.11
CA LEU A 91 -18.84 1.53 -10.05
C LEU A 91 -19.45 0.84 -8.83
N GLU A 92 -20.33 -0.14 -9.03
CA GLU A 92 -20.94 -0.91 -7.93
C GLU A 92 -19.89 -1.75 -7.19
N ALA A 93 -19.03 -2.46 -7.92
CA ALA A 93 -17.92 -3.21 -7.31
C ALA A 93 -16.94 -2.30 -6.55
N ALA A 94 -16.66 -1.09 -7.07
CA ALA A 94 -15.84 -0.11 -6.38
C ALA A 94 -16.54 0.45 -5.13
N ALA A 95 -17.84 0.71 -5.19
CA ALA A 95 -18.64 1.19 -4.05
C ALA A 95 -18.76 0.14 -2.94
N ILE A 96 -19.02 -1.12 -3.30
CA ILE A 96 -19.03 -2.25 -2.35
C ILE A 96 -17.63 -2.43 -1.75
N GLY A 97 -16.59 -2.41 -2.57
CA GLY A 97 -15.20 -2.44 -2.10
C GLY A 97 -14.89 -1.28 -1.15
N LEU A 98 -15.48 -0.10 -1.37
CA LEU A 98 -15.32 1.07 -0.51
C LEU A 98 -16.04 0.95 0.82
N ALA A 99 -17.28 0.46 0.80
CA ALA A 99 -18.04 0.18 2.01
C ALA A 99 -17.33 -0.88 2.87
N VAL A 100 -16.92 -2.00 2.26
CA VAL A 100 -16.26 -3.10 2.97
C VAL A 100 -14.87 -2.69 3.46
N GLY A 101 -14.06 -2.08 2.60
CA GLY A 101 -12.72 -1.61 2.96
C GLY A 101 -12.76 -0.52 4.03
N GLY A 102 -13.68 0.44 3.91
CA GLY A 102 -13.90 1.50 4.89
C GLY A 102 -14.39 0.95 6.24
N GLY A 103 -15.32 -0.02 6.21
CA GLY A 103 -15.80 -0.70 7.41
C GLY A 103 -14.69 -1.47 8.14
N LEU A 104 -13.91 -2.28 7.41
CA LEU A 104 -12.75 -2.99 7.97
C LEU A 104 -11.72 -2.02 8.55
N PHE A 105 -11.43 -0.93 7.84
CA PHE A 105 -10.53 0.10 8.33
C PHE A 105 -11.05 0.77 9.61
N ALA A 106 -12.34 1.09 9.67
CA ALA A 106 -12.96 1.69 10.84
C ALA A 106 -12.91 0.76 12.06
N VAL A 107 -13.17 -0.54 11.86
CA VAL A 107 -13.04 -1.56 12.92
C VAL A 107 -11.60 -1.63 13.43
N LEU A 108 -10.62 -1.66 12.53
CA LEU A 108 -9.19 -1.66 12.91
C LEU A 108 -8.79 -0.38 13.65
N ALA A 109 -9.23 0.78 13.17
CA ALA A 109 -8.96 2.06 13.81
C ALA A 109 -9.60 2.16 15.20
N PHE A 110 -10.83 1.67 15.36
CA PHE A 110 -11.49 1.62 16.65
C PHE A 110 -10.80 0.64 17.61
N ALA A 111 -10.44 -0.55 17.14
CA ALA A 111 -9.70 -1.53 17.93
C ALA A 111 -8.34 -0.98 18.40
N ALA A 112 -7.65 -0.24 17.54
CA ALA A 112 -6.41 0.45 17.85
C ALA A 112 -6.60 1.60 18.87
N ALA A 113 -7.65 2.40 18.71
CA ALA A 113 -7.96 3.52 19.61
C ALA A 113 -8.27 3.08 21.04
N ARG A 114 -8.69 1.82 21.23
CA ARG A 114 -8.95 1.23 22.55
C ARG A 114 -7.70 0.71 23.25
N GLN A 115 -6.55 0.64 22.57
CA GLN A 115 -5.31 0.16 23.17
C GLN A 115 -4.67 1.29 23.98
N ASP A 116 -4.43 1.09 25.27
CA ASP A 116 -3.65 2.03 26.08
C ASP A 116 -2.16 1.74 25.89
N LEU A 117 -1.60 2.29 24.82
CA LEU A 117 -0.21 2.09 24.42
C LEU A 117 0.67 3.31 24.78
N PRO A 118 1.95 3.08 25.10
CA PRO A 118 2.95 4.13 25.14
C PRO A 118 3.00 4.93 23.82
N ALA A 119 3.24 6.23 23.90
CA ALA A 119 3.25 7.14 22.74
C ALA A 119 4.04 6.64 21.51
N PRO A 120 5.25 6.05 21.62
CA PRO A 120 5.98 5.52 20.47
C PRO A 120 5.23 4.41 19.72
N LEU A 121 4.52 3.54 20.46
CA LEU A 121 3.76 2.43 19.89
C LEU A 121 2.44 2.93 19.30
N THR A 122 1.77 3.90 19.94
CA THR A 122 0.59 4.57 19.40
C THR A 122 0.89 5.24 18.06
N ARG A 123 2.03 5.93 17.93
CA ARG A 123 2.48 6.53 16.65
C ARG A 123 2.67 5.46 15.56
N ARG A 124 3.37 4.37 15.88
CA ARG A 124 3.58 3.26 14.92
C ARG A 124 2.26 2.62 14.49
N LEU A 125 1.38 2.34 15.43
CA LEU A 125 0.05 1.80 15.16
C LEU A 125 -0.75 2.73 14.23
N SER A 126 -0.71 4.04 14.50
CA SER A 126 -1.36 5.07 13.69
C SER A 126 -0.80 5.15 12.27
N LEU A 127 0.53 5.08 12.11
CA LEU A 127 1.18 5.05 10.79
C LEU A 127 0.82 3.78 10.01
N GLY A 128 0.84 2.63 10.67
CA GLY A 128 0.46 1.36 10.08
C GLY A 128 -0.99 1.40 9.55
N LEU A 129 -1.91 1.93 10.35
CA LEU A 129 -3.28 2.19 9.91
C LEU A 129 -3.34 3.17 8.74
N MET A 130 -2.65 4.30 8.80
CA MET A 130 -2.64 5.27 7.70
C MET A 130 -2.16 4.63 6.39
N LEU A 131 -1.11 3.80 6.43
CA LEU A 131 -0.59 3.07 5.27
C LEU A 131 -1.61 2.05 4.74
N ILE A 132 -2.31 1.34 5.64
CA ILE A 132 -3.39 0.41 5.25
C ILE A 132 -4.52 1.18 4.56
N GLY A 133 -4.98 2.28 5.15
CA GLY A 133 -6.01 3.13 4.58
C GLY A 133 -5.63 3.66 3.19
N LEU A 134 -4.39 4.16 3.03
CA LEU A 134 -3.88 4.58 1.73
C LEU A 134 -3.79 3.42 0.74
N GLY A 135 -3.36 2.23 1.17
CA GLY A 135 -3.31 1.04 0.34
C GLY A 135 -4.69 0.64 -0.19
N LEU A 136 -5.71 0.62 0.67
CA LEU A 136 -7.10 0.38 0.28
C LEU A 136 -7.59 1.43 -0.72
N LEU A 137 -7.35 2.72 -0.44
CA LEU A 137 -7.70 3.81 -1.35
C LEU A 137 -7.05 3.65 -2.73
N HIS A 138 -5.78 3.21 -2.79
CA HIS A 138 -5.10 2.95 -4.07
C HIS A 138 -5.78 1.83 -4.86
N LEU A 139 -6.18 0.76 -4.19
CA LEU A 139 -6.85 -0.39 -4.83
C LEU A 139 -8.24 -0.01 -5.34
N MET A 140 -8.94 0.87 -4.62
CA MET A 140 -10.34 1.22 -4.91
C MET A 140 -10.48 2.36 -5.91
N LEU A 141 -9.57 3.35 -5.88
CA LEU A 141 -9.72 4.58 -6.68
C LEU A 141 -9.19 4.48 -8.12
N ARG A 142 -8.62 3.35 -8.57
CA ARG A 142 -7.87 3.32 -9.84
C ARG A 142 -8.16 2.09 -10.72
N ARG A 143 -8.56 2.37 -11.97
CA ARG A 143 -8.79 1.39 -13.06
C ARG A 143 -7.53 0.66 -13.59
N HIS A 144 -6.34 0.93 -13.04
CA HIS A 144 -5.06 0.42 -13.57
C HIS A 144 -4.45 -0.64 -12.66
N VAL A 145 -4.55 -1.90 -13.08
CA VAL A 145 -4.04 -3.08 -12.37
C VAL A 145 -2.56 -2.96 -11.97
N VAL A 146 -1.72 -2.32 -12.79
CA VAL A 146 -0.29 -2.15 -12.49
C VAL A 146 -0.05 -1.23 -11.28
N ARG A 147 -0.93 -0.24 -11.04
CA ARG A 147 -0.87 0.67 -9.88
C ARG A 147 -1.37 -0.01 -8.60
N ALA A 148 -2.10 -1.11 -8.71
CA ALA A 148 -2.53 -1.91 -7.56
C ALA A 148 -1.34 -2.53 -6.81
N SER A 149 -0.19 -2.71 -7.49
CA SER A 149 1.04 -3.20 -6.85
C SER A 149 1.50 -2.30 -5.69
N ALA A 150 1.45 -0.97 -5.89
CA ALA A 150 1.74 0.01 -4.83
C ALA A 150 0.71 -0.04 -3.69
N GLY A 151 -0.58 -0.29 -4.02
CA GLY A 151 -1.63 -0.47 -3.02
C GLY A 151 -1.39 -1.70 -2.14
N PHE A 152 -1.11 -2.86 -2.74
CA PHE A 152 -0.80 -4.08 -2.00
C PHE A 152 0.49 -3.96 -1.18
N ALA A 153 1.52 -3.33 -1.73
CA ALA A 153 2.75 -3.06 -0.98
C ALA A 153 2.49 -2.11 0.21
N ALA A 154 1.64 -1.09 0.05
CA ALA A 154 1.26 -0.18 1.15
C ALA A 154 0.48 -0.91 2.26
N LEU A 155 -0.47 -1.79 1.91
CA LEU A 155 -1.20 -2.62 2.88
C LEU A 155 -0.22 -3.49 3.69
N ALA A 156 0.61 -4.25 2.99
CA ALA A 156 1.55 -5.16 3.62
C ALA A 156 2.60 -4.43 4.45
N PHE A 157 3.07 -3.26 4.00
CA PHE A 157 3.99 -2.41 4.75
C PHE A 157 3.32 -1.86 6.02
N GLY A 158 2.06 -1.43 5.95
CA GLY A 158 1.29 -1.00 7.10
C GLY A 158 1.12 -2.11 8.15
N VAL A 159 0.83 -3.34 7.71
CA VAL A 159 0.78 -4.53 8.59
C VAL A 159 2.14 -4.76 9.26
N GLN A 160 3.23 -4.70 8.50
CA GLN A 160 4.58 -4.87 9.06
C GLN A 160 4.91 -3.83 10.15
N VAL A 161 4.52 -2.57 9.94
CA VAL A 161 4.69 -1.50 10.93
C VAL A 161 3.87 -1.79 12.20
N MET A 162 2.64 -2.29 12.05
CA MET A 162 1.81 -2.71 13.20
C MET A 162 2.38 -3.92 13.94
N GLU A 163 2.96 -4.90 13.25
CA GLU A 163 3.67 -6.03 13.87
C GLU A 163 4.87 -5.55 14.70
N GLY A 164 5.57 -4.50 14.25
CA GLY A 164 6.62 -3.84 15.03
C GLY A 164 6.09 -3.25 16.34
N ALA A 165 4.89 -2.66 16.32
CA ALA A 165 4.24 -2.16 17.53
C ALA A 165 3.80 -3.30 18.47
N ALA A 166 3.18 -4.35 17.93
CA ALA A 166 2.72 -5.51 18.69
C ALA A 166 3.88 -6.26 19.38
N ARG A 167 5.01 -6.43 18.69
CA ARG A 167 6.22 -7.03 19.27
C ARG A 167 6.79 -6.23 20.43
N GLY A 168 6.63 -4.90 20.42
CA GLY A 168 7.06 -4.03 21.51
C GLY A 168 6.32 -4.23 22.84
N VAL A 169 5.20 -4.98 22.83
CA VAL A 169 4.38 -5.27 24.03
C VAL A 169 4.36 -6.78 24.35
N ALA A 170 4.89 -7.64 23.48
CA ALA A 170 4.84 -9.09 23.64
C ALA A 170 5.83 -9.60 24.71
N VAL A 171 5.37 -10.50 25.58
CA VAL A 171 6.18 -11.17 26.61
C VAL A 171 5.88 -12.68 26.62
N PRO A 172 6.84 -13.56 26.29
CA PRO A 172 8.16 -13.27 25.73
C PRO A 172 8.08 -12.75 24.28
N PRO A 173 9.10 -12.03 23.79
CA PRO A 173 9.13 -11.59 22.40
C PRO A 173 9.13 -12.81 21.46
N PRO A 174 8.37 -12.79 20.36
CA PRO A 174 8.32 -13.91 19.42
C PRO A 174 9.71 -14.14 18.78
N ALA A 175 10.12 -15.40 18.71
CA ALA A 175 11.36 -15.79 18.06
C ALA A 175 11.20 -15.71 16.53
N GLY A 176 12.01 -14.88 15.87
CA GLY A 176 12.11 -14.80 14.41
C GLY A 176 11.88 -13.41 13.82
N VAL A 177 12.28 -13.26 12.55
CA VAL A 177 12.05 -12.05 11.76
C VAL A 177 10.68 -12.17 11.11
N GLY A 178 9.73 -11.32 11.50
CA GLY A 178 8.39 -11.27 10.88
C GLY A 178 8.47 -10.81 9.43
N ALA A 179 8.77 -11.71 8.50
CA ALA A 179 8.92 -11.44 7.07
C ALA A 179 7.68 -11.81 6.25
N SER A 180 6.65 -12.37 6.89
CA SER A 180 5.38 -12.78 6.28
C SER A 180 4.71 -11.61 5.54
N ALA A 181 4.66 -10.44 6.16
CA ALA A 181 4.08 -9.25 5.55
C ALA A 181 4.88 -8.81 4.31
N LEU A 182 6.22 -8.80 4.36
CA LEU A 182 7.05 -8.53 3.19
C LEU A 182 6.81 -9.53 2.05
N LEU A 183 6.77 -10.83 2.37
CA LEU A 183 6.52 -11.89 1.39
C LEU A 183 5.13 -11.75 0.75
N ALA A 184 4.10 -11.55 1.57
CA ALA A 184 2.73 -11.34 1.09
C ALA A 184 2.63 -10.09 0.21
N GLY A 185 3.27 -8.98 0.61
CA GLY A 185 3.35 -7.75 -0.17
C GLY A 185 4.05 -7.95 -1.51
N ALA A 186 5.20 -8.64 -1.52
CA ALA A 186 5.96 -8.94 -2.73
C ALA A 186 5.16 -9.84 -3.70
N LEU A 187 4.52 -10.89 -3.18
CA LEU A 187 3.67 -11.79 -3.97
C LEU A 187 2.47 -11.05 -4.56
N ALA A 188 1.73 -10.29 -3.75
CA ALA A 188 0.56 -9.54 -4.22
C ALA A 188 0.94 -8.46 -5.24
N ALA A 189 2.02 -7.73 -4.99
CA ALA A 189 2.54 -6.74 -5.93
C ALA A 189 3.01 -7.39 -7.26
N GLY A 190 3.72 -8.51 -7.17
CA GLY A 190 4.18 -9.27 -8.33
C GLY A 190 3.03 -9.85 -9.16
N LEU A 191 2.01 -10.41 -8.50
CA LEU A 191 0.79 -10.90 -9.14
C LEU A 191 0.04 -9.76 -9.83
N ALA A 192 -0.14 -8.62 -9.16
CA ALA A 192 -0.76 -7.44 -9.76
C ALA A 192 0.01 -6.98 -11.01
N PHE A 193 1.35 -6.95 -10.94
CA PHE A 193 2.18 -6.60 -12.10
C PHE A 193 2.04 -7.62 -13.25
N ARG A 194 2.12 -8.92 -12.95
CA ARG A 194 1.93 -10.03 -13.91
C ARG A 194 0.56 -9.96 -14.59
N VAL A 195 -0.52 -9.78 -13.84
CA VAL A 195 -1.88 -9.65 -14.39
C VAL A 195 -1.99 -8.40 -15.25
N GLY A 196 -1.43 -7.27 -14.80
CA GLY A 196 -1.40 -6.04 -15.58
C GLY A 196 -0.61 -6.18 -16.88
N GLU A 197 0.47 -6.95 -16.90
CA GLU A 197 1.25 -7.25 -18.09
C GLU A 197 0.53 -8.24 -19.02
N ALA A 198 -0.06 -9.30 -18.49
CA ALA A 198 -0.86 -10.26 -19.26
C ALA A 198 -2.05 -9.58 -19.94
N ARG A 199 -2.82 -8.75 -19.21
CA ARG A 199 -3.94 -7.97 -19.78
C ARG A 199 -3.48 -7.04 -20.89
N ARG A 200 -2.26 -6.48 -20.79
CA ARG A 200 -1.68 -5.63 -21.85
C ARG A 200 -1.30 -6.43 -23.10
N ARG A 201 -0.72 -7.62 -22.95
CA ARG A 201 -0.33 -8.47 -24.09
C ARG A 201 -1.53 -9.00 -24.88
N HIS A 202 -2.67 -9.21 -24.21
CA HIS A 202 -3.88 -9.76 -24.83
C HIS A 202 -4.91 -8.68 -25.20
N ALA A 203 -4.67 -7.41 -24.89
CA ALA A 203 -5.53 -6.30 -25.29
C ALA A 203 -5.47 -6.13 -26.82
N GLY A 204 -6.51 -6.64 -27.51
CA GLY A 204 -6.60 -6.67 -28.97
C GLY A 204 -6.22 -8.01 -29.62
N SER A 205 -6.04 -9.08 -28.84
CA SER A 205 -5.89 -10.44 -29.37
C SER A 205 -7.25 -11.10 -29.63
N ALA A 206 -7.33 -12.01 -30.62
CA ALA A 206 -8.56 -12.73 -30.99
C ALA A 206 -9.26 -13.41 -29.80
N TRP A 207 -8.50 -13.85 -28.80
CA TRP A 207 -8.99 -14.46 -27.55
C TRP A 207 -9.88 -13.54 -26.69
N VAL A 208 -9.80 -12.22 -26.86
CA VAL A 208 -10.67 -11.25 -26.17
C VAL A 208 -11.86 -10.83 -27.03
N SER A 209 -11.77 -11.01 -28.35
CA SER A 209 -12.90 -10.84 -29.30
C SER A 209 -13.87 -12.02 -29.16
N ASP A 210 -13.36 -13.25 -29.18
CA ASP A 210 -14.19 -14.47 -29.13
C ASP A 210 -14.92 -14.64 -27.78
N ALA A 211 -14.42 -14.03 -26.71
CA ALA A 211 -15.10 -14.03 -25.41
C ALA A 211 -16.35 -13.12 -25.37
N HIS A 212 -16.47 -12.17 -26.29
CA HIS A 212 -17.74 -11.42 -26.48
C HIS A 212 -18.70 -12.15 -27.41
N ASP A 213 -18.21 -13.01 -28.30
CA ASP A 213 -19.03 -13.76 -29.26
C ASP A 213 -19.61 -15.07 -28.70
N LEU A 214 -19.31 -15.42 -27.44
CA LEU A 214 -19.87 -16.59 -26.75
C LEU A 214 -21.19 -16.31 -26.00
N HIS A 215 -21.81 -15.14 -26.24
CA HIS A 215 -23.07 -14.74 -25.61
C HIS A 215 -24.24 -14.51 -26.57
N ASP A 216 -24.12 -14.91 -27.84
CA ASP A 216 -25.24 -15.00 -28.78
C ASP A 216 -25.66 -16.46 -29.04
#